data_AF-A0A9C9XTM1-F1
#
_entry.id   AF-A0A9C9XTM1-F1
#
_cell.length_a   1.000
_cell.length_b   1.000
_cell.length_c   1.000
_cell.angle_alpha   90.00
_cell.angle_beta   90.00
_cell.angle_gamma   90.00
#
_symmetry.space_group_name_H-M   'P 1'
#
loop_
_entity.id
_entity.type
_entity.pdbx_description
1 polymer ?
#
loop_
_entity_poly.entity_id
_entity_poly.type
_entity_poly.pdbx_seq_one_letter_code
_entity_poly.pdbx_strand_id
1 'polypeptide(L)'
;MARITIDPVTRIEGHARITIHLDRSGGVRETRLHLTTLRGFETFVQGRPAEELPRIVTRICGICPWLHHLASVKAVDRCFGVQPPPAAHLLRELCLHLAHVGDKILHFFFLAAPDLVLQHADPGDRNLAGLARQA
;
A
#
# COMPACT_ATOMS: atom_id res chain seq x y z
N MET A 1 -18.61 19.10 -20.70
CA MET A 1 -17.79 17.92 -20.37
C MET A 1 -17.93 17.67 -18.89
N ALA A 2 -18.47 16.51 -18.51
CA ALA A 2 -18.70 16.18 -17.11
C ALA A 2 -17.41 15.69 -16.45
N ARG A 3 -17.29 15.91 -15.13
CA ARG A 3 -16.15 15.48 -14.32
C ARG A 3 -16.68 14.76 -13.08
N ILE A 4 -16.21 13.54 -12.86
CA ILE A 4 -16.42 12.79 -11.61
C ILE A 4 -15.18 12.98 -10.75
N THR A 5 -15.36 13.27 -9.46
CA THR A 5 -14.27 13.39 -8.49
C THR A 5 -14.54 12.44 -7.33
N ILE A 6 -13.57 11.57 -7.04
CA ILE A 6 -13.55 10.67 -5.89
C ILE A 6 -12.52 11.22 -4.91
N ASP A 7 -13.00 11.80 -3.80
CA ASP A 7 -12.17 12.43 -2.77
C ASP A 7 -12.89 12.38 -1.41
N PRO A 8 -12.37 11.63 -0.42
CA PRO A 8 -11.17 10.80 -0.49
C PRO A 8 -11.42 9.49 -1.25
N VAL A 9 -10.35 8.89 -1.78
CA VAL A 9 -10.34 7.45 -2.08
C VAL A 9 -10.24 6.70 -0.75
N THR A 10 -11.30 5.97 -0.38
CA THR A 10 -11.37 5.22 0.89
C THR A 10 -10.90 3.78 0.73
N ARG A 11 -10.69 3.07 1.86
CA ARG A 11 -10.26 1.66 1.91
C ARG A 11 -8.94 1.41 1.17
N ILE A 12 -8.03 2.36 1.29
CA ILE A 12 -6.63 2.28 0.86
C ILE A 12 -5.72 2.75 1.99
N GLU A 13 -4.41 2.50 1.84
CA GLU A 13 -3.40 3.20 2.62
C GLU A 13 -3.07 4.55 1.97
N GLY A 14 -2.74 5.55 2.80
CA GLY A 14 -2.36 6.87 2.33
C GLY A 14 -3.56 7.73 1.93
N HIS A 15 -3.29 8.76 1.11
CA HIS A 15 -4.30 9.72 0.66
C HIS A 15 -4.23 9.87 -0.85
N ALA A 16 -5.37 9.67 -1.49
CA ALA A 16 -5.50 9.83 -2.92
C ALA A 16 -6.84 10.48 -3.28
N ARG A 17 -6.82 11.18 -4.41
CA ARG A 17 -7.99 11.67 -5.13
C ARG A 17 -7.94 11.14 -6.55
N ILE A 18 -9.09 10.76 -7.10
CA ILE A 18 -9.21 10.37 -8.52
C ILE A 18 -10.16 11.35 -9.21
N THR A 19 -9.76 11.88 -10.36
CA THR A 19 -10.60 12.71 -11.21
C THR A 19 -10.79 12.07 -12.57
N ILE A 20 -12.03 11.83 -12.96
CA ILE A 20 -12.40 11.18 -14.22
C ILE A 20 -13.12 12.22 -15.09
N HIS A 21 -12.56 12.50 -16.26
CA HIS A 21 -13.12 13.40 -17.26
C HIS A 21 -13.88 12.59 -18.30
N LEU A 22 -15.14 12.94 -18.51
CA LEU A 22 -16.00 12.27 -19.48
C LEU A 22 -16.07 13.04 -20.80
N ASP A 23 -16.16 12.30 -21.91
CA ASP A 23 -16.47 12.85 -23.22
C ASP A 23 -17.97 13.22 -23.34
N ARG A 24 -18.39 13.63 -24.55
CA ARG A 24 -19.79 14.02 -24.79
C ARG A 24 -20.76 12.83 -24.81
N SER A 25 -20.27 11.62 -25.08
CA SER A 25 -21.04 10.37 -25.02
C SER A 25 -21.13 9.78 -23.61
N GLY A 26 -20.47 10.39 -22.62
CA GLY A 26 -20.41 9.87 -21.25
C GLY A 26 -19.31 8.80 -21.03
N GLY A 27 -18.48 8.55 -22.05
CA GLY A 27 -17.32 7.65 -21.94
C GLY A 27 -16.16 8.30 -21.18
N VAL A 28 -15.29 7.47 -20.58
CA VAL A 28 -14.07 7.95 -19.91
C VAL A 28 -13.07 8.43 -20.96
N ARG A 29 -12.74 9.71 -20.93
CA ARG A 29 -11.71 10.32 -21.78
C ARG A 29 -10.34 10.33 -21.10
N GLU A 30 -10.31 10.69 -19.82
CA GLU A 30 -9.07 10.85 -19.05
C GLU A 30 -9.34 10.56 -17.57
N THR A 31 -8.40 9.87 -16.92
CA THR A 31 -8.40 9.67 -15.47
C THR A 31 -7.09 10.18 -14.90
N ARG A 32 -7.15 10.93 -13.80
CA ARG A 32 -5.96 11.39 -13.07
C ARG A 32 -5.99 10.88 -11.64
N LEU A 33 -4.86 10.33 -11.20
CA LEU A 33 -4.58 9.97 -9.82
C LEU A 33 -3.77 11.11 -9.18
N HIS A 34 -4.25 11.62 -8.06
CA HIS A 34 -3.59 12.65 -7.29
C HIS A 34 -3.14 12.03 -5.98
N LEU A 35 -1.83 11.90 -5.77
CA LEU A 35 -1.25 11.46 -4.51
C LEU A 35 -0.86 12.71 -3.70
N THR A 36 -1.56 12.97 -2.61
CA THR A 36 -1.47 14.26 -1.89
C THR A 36 -0.56 14.21 -0.67
N THR A 37 0.18 13.12 -0.47
CA THR A 37 1.05 12.94 0.70
C THR A 37 2.51 12.76 0.33
N LEU A 38 3.37 13.53 1.00
CA LEU A 38 4.82 13.37 0.99
C LEU A 38 5.34 13.44 2.44
N ARG A 39 6.24 12.52 2.81
CA ARG A 39 6.91 12.53 4.11
C ARG A 39 8.42 12.74 4.03
N GLY A 40 9.04 12.50 2.87
CA GLY A 40 10.46 12.80 2.64
C GLY A 40 11.45 11.87 3.35
N PHE A 41 11.13 10.56 3.44
CA PHE A 41 12.06 9.58 4.05
C PHE A 41 13.44 9.57 3.38
N GLU A 42 13.54 9.89 2.08
CA GLU A 42 14.85 9.98 1.42
C GLU A 42 15.72 11.08 2.00
N THR A 43 15.12 12.20 2.43
CA THR A 43 15.86 13.28 3.09
C THR A 43 16.23 12.90 4.51
N PHE A 44 15.33 12.25 5.26
CA PHE A 44 15.57 11.86 6.65
C PHE A 44 16.72 10.87 6.84
N VAL A 45 17.06 10.09 5.82
CA VAL A 45 18.15 9.11 5.89
C VAL A 45 19.51 9.67 5.48
N GLN A 46 19.57 10.89 4.96
CA GLN A 46 20.85 11.51 4.57
C GLN A 46 21.74 11.74 5.80
N GLY A 47 23.02 11.41 5.68
CA GLY A 47 24.00 11.54 6.75
C GLY A 47 23.85 10.53 7.90
N ARG A 48 22.90 9.59 7.81
CA ARG A 48 22.71 8.56 8.83
C ARG A 48 23.60 7.34 8.58
N PRO A 49 23.98 6.61 9.63
CA PRO A 49 24.60 5.30 9.49
C PRO A 49 23.68 4.34 8.72
N ALA A 50 24.25 3.60 7.77
CA ALA A 50 23.48 2.75 6.86
C ALA A 50 22.69 1.65 7.60
N GLU A 51 23.23 1.16 8.71
CA GLU A 51 22.62 0.15 9.58
C GLU A 51 21.33 0.62 10.28
N GLU A 52 21.07 1.93 10.36
CA GLU A 52 19.82 2.45 10.92
C GLU A 52 18.65 2.37 9.93
N LEU A 53 18.94 2.36 8.62
CA LEU A 53 17.92 2.45 7.57
C LEU A 53 16.85 1.36 7.70
N PRO A 54 17.17 0.07 7.93
CA PRO A 54 16.18 -0.99 8.14
C PRO A 54 15.22 -0.77 9.29
N ARG A 55 15.52 0.14 10.23
CA ARG A 55 14.61 0.54 11.30
C ARG A 55 13.82 1.78 10.92
N ILE A 56 14.42 2.72 10.20
CA ILE A 56 13.78 3.97 9.82
C ILE A 56 12.73 3.73 8.72
N VAL A 57 13.10 3.07 7.63
CA VAL A 57 12.27 3.01 6.42
C VAL A 57 11.04 2.12 6.57
N THR A 58 10.95 1.29 7.60
CA THR A 58 9.74 0.51 7.89
C THR A 58 8.57 1.38 8.33
N ARG A 59 8.83 2.64 8.65
CA ARG A 59 7.80 3.64 8.94
C ARG A 59 7.27 4.30 7.67
N ILE A 60 7.79 3.94 6.48
CA ILE A 60 7.21 4.37 5.21
C ILE A 60 5.80 3.80 5.09
N CYS A 61 5.54 2.53 5.37
CA CYS A 61 4.16 2.02 5.28
C CYS A 61 3.89 1.07 6.44
N GLY A 62 2.76 1.27 7.12
CA GLY A 62 2.30 0.41 8.20
C GLY A 62 1.68 -0.91 7.74
N ILE A 63 1.24 -0.99 6.48
CA ILE A 63 0.69 -2.23 5.89
C ILE A 63 1.81 -3.14 5.38
N CYS A 64 2.81 -2.58 4.68
CA CYS A 64 3.92 -3.34 4.11
C CYS A 64 5.31 -3.02 4.74
N PRO A 65 5.44 -2.91 6.09
CA PRO A 65 6.68 -2.47 6.72
C PRO A 65 7.84 -3.44 6.48
N TRP A 66 7.55 -4.74 6.37
CA TRP A 66 8.57 -5.77 6.14
C TRP A 66 9.19 -5.69 4.74
N LEU A 67 8.44 -5.23 3.74
CA LEU A 67 8.97 -5.07 2.38
C LEU A 67 10.03 -3.96 2.36
N HIS A 68 9.77 -2.85 3.07
CA HIS A 68 10.75 -1.79 3.28
C HIS A 68 11.96 -2.26 4.09
N HIS A 69 11.73 -3.08 5.13
CA HIS A 69 12.81 -3.69 5.91
C HIS A 69 13.73 -4.53 5.02
N LEU A 70 13.17 -5.50 4.30
CA LEU A 70 13.95 -6.43 3.48
C LEU A 70 14.68 -5.71 2.34
N ALA A 71 14.02 -4.74 1.69
CA ALA A 71 14.64 -3.94 0.63
C ALA A 71 15.85 -3.13 1.16
N SER A 72 15.70 -2.47 2.30
CA SER A 72 16.79 -1.70 2.90
C SER A 72 17.93 -2.57 3.43
N VAL A 73 17.63 -3.71 4.07
CA VAL A 73 18.66 -4.66 4.50
C VAL A 73 19.47 -5.17 3.30
N LYS A 74 18.81 -5.53 2.20
CA LYS A 74 19.52 -5.95 0.96
C LYS A 74 20.39 -4.83 0.39
N ALA A 75 19.95 -3.58 0.46
CA ALA A 75 20.74 -2.43 0.02
C ALA A 75 21.98 -2.22 0.92
N VAL A 76 21.80 -2.32 2.24
CA VAL A 76 22.87 -2.18 3.23
C VAL A 76 23.90 -3.31 3.10
N ASP A 77 23.46 -4.55 2.94
CA ASP A 77 24.35 -5.70 2.70
C ASP A 77 25.25 -5.46 1.48
N ARG A 78 24.66 -4.94 0.38
CA ARG A 78 25.40 -4.58 -0.83
C ARG A 78 26.39 -3.43 -0.60
N CYS A 79 26.06 -2.44 0.22
CA CYS A 79 26.96 -1.34 0.55
C CYS A 79 28.21 -1.83 1.29
N PHE A 80 28.03 -2.83 2.17
CA PHE A 80 29.14 -3.42 2.93
C PHE A 80 29.81 -4.62 2.23
N GLY A 81 29.32 -5.04 1.06
CA GLY A 81 29.86 -6.21 0.35
C GLY A 81 29.66 -7.53 1.08
N VAL A 82 28.66 -7.63 1.96
CA VAL A 82 28.41 -8.82 2.77
C VAL A 82 27.36 -9.73 2.13
N GLN A 83 27.52 -11.04 2.34
CA GLN A 83 26.53 -12.04 1.96
C GLN A 83 25.93 -12.65 3.22
N PRO A 84 24.59 -12.66 3.37
CA PRO A 84 23.96 -13.28 4.53
C PRO A 84 24.21 -14.80 4.51
N PRO A 85 24.46 -15.44 5.67
CA PRO A 85 24.56 -16.89 5.74
C PRO A 85 23.24 -17.56 5.32
N PRO A 86 23.26 -18.84 4.90
CA PRO A 86 22.05 -19.54 4.43
C PRO A 86 20.86 -19.46 5.39
N ALA A 87 21.10 -19.59 6.70
CA ALA A 87 20.05 -19.48 7.71
C ALA A 87 19.40 -18.08 7.72
N ALA A 88 20.18 -17.00 7.55
CA ALA A 88 19.65 -15.64 7.48
C ALA A 88 18.87 -15.40 6.18
N HIS A 89 19.27 -16.03 5.07
CA HIS A 89 18.50 -15.98 3.82
C HIS A 89 17.12 -16.62 4.00
N LEU A 90 17.06 -17.84 4.54
CA LEU A 90 15.81 -18.55 4.79
C LEU A 90 14.90 -17.80 5.76
N LEU A 91 15.46 -17.17 6.81
CA LEU A 91 14.67 -16.34 7.73
C LEU A 91 14.05 -15.12 7.02
N ARG A 92 14.81 -14.45 6.14
CA ARG A 92 14.30 -13.31 5.36
C ARG A 92 13.16 -13.72 4.44
N GLU A 93 13.26 -14.88 3.79
CA GLU A 93 12.21 -15.44 2.93
C GLU A 93 10.97 -15.82 3.75
N LEU A 94 11.14 -16.53 4.86
CA LEU A 94 10.04 -16.90 5.75
C LEU A 94 9.27 -15.66 6.23
N CYS A 95 9.97 -14.65 6.75
CA CYS A 95 9.32 -13.42 7.20
C CYS A 95 8.65 -12.66 6.05
N LEU A 96 9.20 -12.71 4.82
CA LEU A 96 8.55 -12.14 3.64
C LEU A 96 7.22 -12.83 3.34
N HIS A 97 7.19 -14.16 3.37
CA HIS A 97 5.95 -14.92 3.18
C HIS A 97 4.92 -14.63 4.26
N LEU A 98 5.33 -14.60 5.53
CA LEU A 98 4.42 -14.25 6.64
C LEU A 98 3.82 -12.85 6.47
N ALA A 99 4.65 -11.86 6.12
CA ALA A 99 4.18 -10.50 5.87
C ALA A 99 3.24 -10.44 4.65
N HIS A 100 3.56 -11.17 3.58
CA HIS A 100 2.74 -11.20 2.37
C HIS A 100 1.36 -11.81 2.62
N VAL A 101 1.30 -12.94 3.33
CA VAL A 101 0.02 -13.58 3.68
C VAL A 101 -0.84 -12.64 4.52
N GLY A 102 -0.26 -11.99 5.54
CA GLY A 102 -0.97 -11.01 6.36
C GLY A 102 -1.51 -9.83 5.55
N ASP A 103 -0.69 -9.25 4.68
CA ASP A 103 -1.09 -8.16 3.76
C ASP A 103 -2.28 -8.58 2.88
N LYS A 104 -2.24 -9.77 2.28
CA LYS A 104 -3.29 -10.22 1.36
C LYS A 104 -4.60 -10.57 2.05
N ILE A 105 -4.55 -11.19 3.22
CA ILE A 105 -5.75 -11.43 4.03
C ILE A 105 -6.36 -10.07 4.43
N LEU A 106 -5.53 -9.13 4.90
CA LEU A 106 -5.99 -7.80 5.28
C LEU A 106 -6.64 -7.08 4.09
N HIS A 107 -5.95 -7.02 2.96
CA HIS A 107 -6.42 -6.36 1.76
C HIS A 107 -7.73 -6.95 1.28
N PHE A 108 -7.83 -8.28 1.18
CA PHE A 108 -9.04 -8.92 0.70
C PHE A 108 -10.23 -8.61 1.62
N PHE A 109 -10.14 -8.96 2.90
CA PHE A 109 -11.30 -8.89 3.78
C PHE A 109 -11.67 -7.45 4.21
N PHE A 110 -10.67 -6.60 4.45
CA PHE A 110 -10.93 -5.28 5.03
C PHE A 110 -10.92 -4.14 4.01
N LEU A 111 -10.34 -4.35 2.82
CA LEU A 111 -10.28 -3.31 1.79
C LEU A 111 -11.17 -3.66 0.60
N ALA A 112 -10.94 -4.79 -0.07
CA ALA A 112 -11.56 -5.09 -1.37
C ALA A 112 -12.92 -5.81 -1.28
N ALA A 113 -13.17 -6.62 -0.24
CA ALA A 113 -14.37 -7.46 -0.13
C ALA A 113 -15.70 -6.69 -0.31
N PRO A 114 -15.90 -5.47 0.23
CA PRO A 114 -17.14 -4.74 0.00
C PRO A 114 -17.45 -4.47 -1.48
N ASP A 115 -16.43 -4.30 -2.32
CA ASP A 115 -16.64 -4.06 -3.76
C ASP A 115 -17.06 -5.33 -4.51
N LEU A 116 -16.64 -6.50 -4.02
CA LEU A 116 -16.90 -7.80 -4.65
C LEU A 116 -18.19 -8.44 -4.14
N VAL A 117 -18.41 -8.41 -2.83
CA VAL A 117 -19.55 -9.09 -2.18
C VAL A 117 -20.80 -8.22 -2.22
N LEU A 118 -20.65 -6.89 -2.13
CA LEU A 118 -21.78 -5.94 -2.08
C LEU A 118 -21.98 -5.17 -3.39
N GLN A 119 -21.51 -5.72 -4.52
CA GLN A 119 -21.54 -5.05 -5.83
C GLN A 119 -22.94 -4.55 -6.25
N HIS A 120 -24.00 -5.21 -5.77
CA HIS A 120 -25.39 -4.87 -6.06
C HIS A 120 -26.09 -4.07 -4.95
N ALA A 121 -25.43 -3.84 -3.82
CA ALA A 121 -25.97 -3.00 -2.75
C ALA A 121 -25.93 -1.52 -3.15
N ASP A 122 -26.67 -0.68 -2.44
CA ASP A 122 -26.57 0.76 -2.60
C ASP A 122 -25.15 1.26 -2.28
N PRO A 123 -24.62 2.28 -2.97
CA PRO A 123 -23.23 2.73 -2.78
C PRO A 123 -22.87 3.07 -1.33
N GLY A 124 -23.84 3.58 -0.55
CA GLY A 124 -23.67 3.89 0.87
C GLY A 124 -23.44 2.67 1.76
N ASP A 125 -23.81 1.48 1.31
CA ASP A 125 -23.68 0.22 2.03
C ASP A 125 -22.45 -0.59 1.62
N ARG A 126 -21.73 -0.20 0.55
CA ARG A 126 -20.55 -0.91 0.04
C ARG A 126 -19.30 -0.67 0.88
N ASN A 127 -19.38 -1.02 2.16
CA ASN A 127 -18.32 -0.84 3.15
C ASN A 127 -18.34 -1.99 4.19
N LEU A 128 -17.42 -1.93 5.16
CA LEU A 128 -17.27 -2.96 6.18
C LEU A 128 -18.50 -3.11 7.08
N ALA A 129 -19.21 -2.02 7.38
CA ALA A 129 -20.45 -2.10 8.16
C ALA A 129 -21.55 -2.80 7.36
N GLY A 130 -21.59 -2.60 6.04
CA GLY A 130 -22.49 -3.34 5.15
C GLY A 130 -22.19 -4.84 5.14
N LEU A 131 -20.92 -5.23 5.09
CA LEU A 131 -20.52 -6.64 5.18
C LEU A 131 -20.93 -7.25 6.52
N ALA A 132 -20.69 -6.54 7.63
CA ALA A 132 -21.00 -7.03 8.97
C ALA A 132 -22.51 -7.25 9.19
N ARG A 133 -23.39 -6.51 8.49
CA ARG A 133 -24.85 -6.72 8.54
C ARG A 133 -25.32 -7.99 7.82
N GLN A 134 -24.47 -8.59 6.99
CA GLN A 134 -24.79 -9.81 6.24
C GLN A 134 -24.27 -11.09 6.89
N ALA A 135 -23.42 -10.96 7.91
CA ALA A 135 -22.86 -12.07 8.69
C ALA A 135 -23.78 -12.43 9.86
#